data_AF-A0A5M3MJA7-F1
#
_entry.id   AF-A0A5M3MJA7-F1
#
_cell.length_a   1.000
_cell.length_b   1.000
_cell.length_c   1.000
_cell.angle_alpha   90.00
_cell.angle_beta   90.00
_cell.angle_gamma   90.00
#
_symmetry.space_group_name_H-M   'P 1'
#
loop_
_entity.id
_entity.type
_entity.pdbx_description
1 polymer ?
#
loop_
_entity_poly.entity_id
_entity_poly.type
_entity_poly.pdbx_seq_one_letter_code
_entity_poly.pdbx_strand_id
1 'polypeptide(L)'
;MEERVRMLTQKLIDRLRPIVEAKHPGEKDDPETKVFEERMKREAEDLKLESFGIELLHTIGTVYMMKATSYFKSKKFLGIPGFFSRIKEKGSVAKDAWGVIGSALGVQNLVQEMERLQAKGELDEDEIRALEQDMTGKILLASWRGTRFEVTQVLREVVDHVLKDKEVSEHILLNRAKGLLVIGAIFKQVQPDESDEERRELERMVAEAAVGKPKQYGRASANRRKGAGGVHEHPIATAVQEKAAGTDSATGGANASKTAD
;
A
#
# COMPACT_ATOMS: atom_id res chain seq x y z
N MET A 1 -7.19 11.35 -13.27
CA MET A 1 -7.91 10.81 -12.09
C MET A 1 -9.36 10.48 -12.41
N GLU A 2 -10.16 11.45 -12.87
CA GLU A 2 -11.59 11.22 -13.18
C GLU A 2 -11.83 10.10 -14.20
N GLU A 3 -11.04 10.02 -15.28
CA GLU A 3 -11.15 8.97 -16.28
C GLU A 3 -10.95 7.56 -15.69
N ARG A 4 -9.95 7.43 -14.79
CA ARG A 4 -9.72 6.19 -14.02
C ARG A 4 -10.95 5.80 -13.20
N VAL A 5 -11.54 6.77 -12.49
CA VAL A 5 -12.74 6.53 -11.68
C VAL A 5 -13.93 6.14 -12.56
N ARG A 6 -14.15 6.81 -13.69
CA ARG A 6 -15.22 6.47 -14.65
C ARG A 6 -15.07 5.06 -15.20
N MET A 7 -13.88 4.71 -15.67
CA MET A 7 -13.57 3.36 -16.16
C MET A 7 -13.82 2.31 -15.06
N LEU A 8 -13.32 2.53 -13.84
CA LEU A 8 -13.49 1.58 -12.75
C LEU A 8 -14.95 1.48 -12.28
N THR A 9 -15.71 2.58 -12.35
CA THR A 9 -17.15 2.59 -12.12
C THR A 9 -17.85 1.67 -13.10
N GLN A 10 -17.56 1.79 -14.39
CA GLN A 10 -18.15 0.93 -15.41
C GLN A 10 -17.78 -0.54 -15.19
N LYS A 11 -16.49 -0.83 -14.93
CA LYS A 11 -16.03 -2.19 -14.62
C LYS A 11 -16.72 -2.79 -13.40
N LEU A 12 -16.98 -1.99 -12.36
CA LEU A 12 -17.68 -2.46 -11.18
C LEU A 12 -19.17 -2.70 -11.44
N ILE A 13 -19.82 -1.84 -12.23
CA ILE A 13 -21.20 -2.06 -12.68
C ILE A 13 -21.30 -3.37 -13.47
N ASP A 14 -20.39 -3.59 -14.42
CA ASP A 14 -20.36 -4.80 -15.24
C ASP A 14 -20.09 -6.05 -14.40
N ARG A 15 -19.19 -5.95 -13.40
CA ARG A 15 -18.94 -7.02 -12.44
C ARG A 15 -20.18 -7.36 -11.61
N LEU A 16 -20.97 -6.36 -11.22
CA LEU A 16 -22.18 -6.53 -10.42
C LEU A 16 -23.39 -6.98 -11.25
N ARG A 17 -23.33 -6.89 -12.58
CA ARG A 17 -24.46 -7.18 -13.47
C ARG A 17 -25.12 -8.54 -13.21
N PRO A 18 -24.39 -9.66 -13.06
CA PRO A 18 -25.02 -10.97 -12.85
C PRO A 18 -25.88 -11.03 -11.59
N ILE A 19 -25.45 -10.42 -10.49
CA ILE A 19 -26.25 -10.40 -9.26
C ILE A 19 -27.36 -9.34 -9.30
N VAL A 20 -27.19 -8.26 -10.08
CA VAL A 20 -28.23 -7.23 -10.24
C VAL A 20 -29.42 -7.73 -11.06
N GLU A 21 -29.14 -8.55 -12.08
CA GLU A 21 -30.13 -9.11 -13.00
C GLU A 21 -30.74 -10.43 -12.51
N ALA A 22 -30.18 -11.03 -11.45
CA ALA A 22 -30.69 -12.26 -10.87
C ALA A 22 -32.13 -12.17 -10.39
N LYS A 23 -32.84 -13.31 -10.41
CA LYS A 23 -34.23 -13.40 -9.99
C LYS A 23 -34.42 -13.08 -8.51
N HIS A 24 -33.50 -13.55 -7.66
CA HIS A 24 -33.49 -13.28 -6.23
C HIS A 24 -32.10 -12.79 -5.74
N PRO A 25 -31.71 -11.54 -6.05
CA PRO A 25 -30.36 -11.02 -5.80
C PRO A 25 -29.94 -11.09 -4.33
N GLY A 26 -28.87 -11.84 -4.06
CA GLY A 26 -28.27 -11.95 -2.73
C GLY A 26 -29.03 -12.87 -1.76
N GLU A 27 -30.01 -13.65 -2.25
CA GLU A 27 -30.65 -14.71 -1.47
C GLU A 27 -29.84 -16.01 -1.52
N LYS A 28 -29.80 -16.74 -0.40
CA LYS A 28 -28.94 -17.93 -0.23
C LYS A 28 -29.25 -19.06 -1.21
N ASP A 29 -30.49 -19.16 -1.68
CA ASP A 29 -30.97 -20.25 -2.55
C ASP A 29 -31.07 -19.86 -4.03
N ASP A 30 -30.70 -18.62 -4.37
CA ASP A 30 -30.67 -18.15 -5.76
C ASP A 30 -29.48 -18.77 -6.53
N PRO A 31 -29.72 -19.53 -7.60
CA PRO A 31 -28.64 -20.22 -8.33
C PRO A 31 -27.63 -19.25 -8.95
N GLU A 32 -28.07 -18.09 -9.43
CA GLU A 32 -27.20 -17.10 -10.06
C GLU A 32 -26.30 -16.42 -9.02
N THR A 33 -26.84 -16.14 -7.83
CA THR A 33 -26.07 -15.66 -6.67
C THR A 33 -24.99 -16.67 -6.26
N LYS A 34 -25.28 -17.98 -6.23
CA LYS A 34 -24.27 -19.02 -5.93
C LYS A 34 -23.13 -19.05 -6.95
N VAL A 35 -23.46 -19.02 -8.24
CA VAL A 35 -22.47 -18.99 -9.32
C VAL A 35 -21.59 -17.74 -9.22
N PHE A 36 -22.20 -16.59 -8.92
CA PHE A 36 -21.49 -15.34 -8.69
C PHE A 36 -20.54 -15.44 -7.49
N GLU A 37 -21.01 -15.95 -6.35
CA GLU A 37 -20.19 -16.14 -5.15
C GLU A 37 -19.00 -17.06 -5.40
N GLU A 38 -19.19 -18.20 -6.06
CA GLU A 38 -18.12 -19.13 -6.39
C GLU A 38 -17.07 -18.48 -7.30
N ARG A 39 -17.51 -17.69 -8.29
CA ARG A 39 -16.59 -16.93 -9.13
C ARG A 39 -15.77 -15.94 -8.30
N MET A 40 -16.40 -15.19 -7.40
CA MET A 40 -15.70 -14.24 -6.55
C MET A 40 -14.74 -14.93 -5.56
N LYS A 41 -15.08 -16.13 -5.08
CA LYS A 41 -14.19 -16.95 -4.25
C LYS A 41 -12.96 -17.40 -5.03
N ARG A 42 -13.14 -17.94 -6.23
CA ARG A 42 -12.01 -18.36 -7.09
C ARG A 42 -11.08 -17.20 -7.41
N GLU A 43 -11.63 -16.06 -7.85
CA GLU A 43 -10.84 -14.85 -8.10
C GLU A 43 -10.09 -14.39 -6.82
N ALA A 44 -10.71 -14.49 -5.64
CA ALA A 44 -10.07 -14.13 -4.39
C ALA A 44 -8.94 -15.10 -3.99
N GLU A 45 -9.10 -16.40 -4.26
CA GLU A 45 -8.06 -17.41 -4.04
C GLU A 45 -6.84 -17.18 -4.94
N ASP A 46 -7.06 -16.74 -6.18
CA ASP A 46 -5.95 -16.39 -7.08
C ASP A 46 -5.26 -15.10 -6.60
N LEU A 47 -6.04 -14.05 -6.31
CA LEU A 47 -5.52 -12.74 -5.90
C LEU A 47 -4.78 -12.77 -4.55
N LYS A 48 -5.07 -13.74 -3.68
CA LYS A 48 -4.41 -13.85 -2.37
C LYS A 48 -2.92 -14.20 -2.49
N LEU A 49 -2.52 -14.76 -3.63
CA LEU A 49 -1.15 -15.20 -3.92
C LEU A 49 -0.26 -14.06 -4.42
N GLU A 50 -0.84 -12.90 -4.73
CA GLU A 50 -0.11 -11.70 -5.14
C GLU A 50 0.49 -10.96 -3.94
N SER A 51 1.52 -10.15 -4.19
CA SER A 51 2.11 -9.29 -3.15
C SER A 51 1.06 -8.33 -2.57
N PHE A 52 0.95 -8.33 -1.25
CA PHE A 52 -0.08 -7.64 -0.46
C PHE A 52 -1.52 -8.04 -0.84
N GLY A 53 -1.71 -9.18 -1.52
CA GLY A 53 -3.00 -9.64 -2.04
C GLY A 53 -4.06 -9.79 -0.95
N ILE A 54 -3.71 -10.45 0.15
CA ILE A 54 -4.58 -10.58 1.34
C ILE A 54 -5.00 -9.21 1.87
N GLU A 55 -4.02 -8.31 2.06
CA GLU A 55 -4.28 -6.98 2.64
C GLU A 55 -5.13 -6.11 1.70
N LEU A 56 -4.92 -6.21 0.38
CA LEU A 56 -5.73 -5.55 -0.64
C LEU A 56 -7.17 -6.09 -0.66
N LEU A 57 -7.35 -7.41 -0.68
CA LEU A 57 -8.67 -8.05 -0.62
C LEU A 57 -9.42 -7.59 0.62
N HIS A 58 -8.77 -7.62 1.79
CA HIS A 58 -9.36 -7.15 3.05
C HIS A 58 -9.69 -5.66 3.04
N THR A 59 -8.86 -4.84 2.39
CA THR A 59 -9.10 -3.39 2.22
C THR A 59 -10.33 -3.16 1.36
N ILE A 60 -10.40 -3.80 0.19
CA ILE A 60 -11.53 -3.72 -0.75
C ILE A 60 -12.80 -4.19 -0.05
N GLY A 61 -12.75 -5.34 0.62
CA GLY A 61 -13.91 -5.89 1.32
C GLY A 61 -14.42 -4.98 2.43
N THR A 62 -13.54 -4.33 3.19
CA THR A 62 -13.93 -3.32 4.19
C THR A 62 -14.72 -2.18 3.55
N VAL A 63 -14.21 -1.61 2.45
CA VAL A 63 -14.84 -0.47 1.78
C VAL A 63 -16.20 -0.86 1.22
N TYR A 64 -16.29 -2.01 0.54
CA TYR A 64 -17.55 -2.50 -0.04
C TYR A 64 -18.62 -2.74 1.03
N MET A 65 -18.28 -3.48 2.10
CA MET A 65 -19.21 -3.74 3.20
C MET A 65 -19.66 -2.44 3.88
N MET A 66 -18.72 -1.51 4.13
CA MET A 66 -19.02 -0.23 4.76
C MET A 66 -19.95 0.65 3.90
N LYS A 67 -19.66 0.77 2.61
CA LYS A 67 -20.47 1.58 1.67
C LYS A 67 -21.85 0.97 1.46
N ALA A 68 -21.94 -0.35 1.24
CA ALA A 68 -23.20 -1.07 1.12
C ALA A 68 -24.06 -0.94 2.40
N THR A 69 -23.46 -1.15 3.57
CA THR A 69 -24.15 -0.97 4.87
C THR A 69 -24.63 0.47 5.06
N SER A 70 -23.82 1.46 4.68
CA SER A 70 -24.20 2.88 4.74
C SER A 70 -25.38 3.19 3.82
N TYR A 71 -25.41 2.59 2.62
CA TYR A 71 -26.53 2.69 1.70
C TYR A 71 -27.81 2.08 2.30
N PHE A 72 -27.77 0.85 2.84
CA PHE A 72 -28.97 0.26 3.46
C PHE A 72 -29.50 1.10 4.63
N LYS A 73 -28.60 1.67 5.44
CA LYS A 73 -28.98 2.54 6.56
C LYS A 73 -29.61 3.85 6.11
N SER A 74 -29.15 4.43 4.99
CA SER A 74 -29.73 5.68 4.47
C SER A 74 -31.14 5.49 3.94
N LYS A 75 -31.49 4.29 3.46
CA LYS A 75 -32.84 3.96 2.97
C LYS A 75 -33.86 3.64 4.08
N LYS A 76 -33.40 3.18 5.25
CA LYS A 76 -34.29 2.71 6.34
C LYS A 76 -34.74 3.80 7.32
N PHE A 77 -34.45 5.09 7.13
CA PHE A 77 -34.63 6.05 8.23
C PHE A 77 -35.33 7.38 7.90
N LEU A 78 -36.35 7.63 8.73
CA LEU A 78 -37.15 8.84 8.89
C LEU A 78 -36.51 9.82 9.91
N GLY A 79 -35.38 10.47 9.59
CA GLY A 79 -34.85 11.51 10.50
C GLY A 79 -33.32 11.68 10.56
N ILE A 80 -32.57 10.87 11.30
CA ILE A 80 -31.10 11.04 11.46
C ILE A 80 -30.38 9.69 11.72
N PRO A 81 -29.80 9.05 10.67
CA PRO A 81 -28.65 8.14 10.83
C PRO A 81 -27.72 8.12 9.61
N GLY A 82 -27.80 9.13 8.74
CA GLY A 82 -26.80 9.35 7.69
C GLY A 82 -25.54 10.06 8.22
N PHE A 83 -25.64 10.72 9.37
CA PHE A 83 -24.56 11.55 9.92
C PHE A 83 -23.49 10.72 10.65
N PHE A 84 -23.90 9.77 11.51
CA PHE A 84 -22.96 8.91 12.24
C PHE A 84 -22.11 8.01 11.32
N SER A 85 -22.72 7.44 10.26
CA SER A 85 -21.97 6.63 9.28
C SER A 85 -20.93 7.48 8.55
N ARG A 86 -21.30 8.71 8.13
CA ARG A 86 -20.39 9.67 7.49
C ARG A 86 -19.26 10.13 8.42
N ILE A 87 -19.51 10.32 9.71
CA ILE A 87 -18.46 10.65 10.68
C ILE A 87 -17.46 9.50 10.82
N LYS A 88 -17.95 8.27 11.04
CA LYS A 88 -17.09 7.09 11.15
C LYS A 88 -16.25 6.90 9.88
N GLU A 89 -16.87 7.12 8.73
CA GLU A 89 -16.22 7.05 7.43
C GLU A 89 -15.08 8.07 7.30
N LYS A 90 -15.35 9.35 7.59
CA LYS A 90 -14.35 10.43 7.54
C LYS A 90 -13.24 10.25 8.57
N GLY A 91 -13.56 9.76 9.76
CA GLY A 91 -12.58 9.44 10.80
C GLY A 91 -11.60 8.35 10.37
N SER A 92 -12.08 7.31 9.68
CA SER A 92 -11.22 6.28 9.10
C SER A 92 -10.26 6.87 8.08
N VAL A 93 -10.74 7.72 7.17
CA VAL A 93 -9.89 8.37 6.15
C VAL A 93 -8.83 9.25 6.80
N ALA A 94 -9.19 10.05 7.81
CA ALA A 94 -8.24 10.88 8.54
C ALA A 94 -7.18 10.04 9.26
N LYS A 95 -7.58 8.92 9.88
CA LYS A 95 -6.64 7.98 10.51
C LYS A 95 -5.67 7.37 9.49
N ASP A 96 -6.16 6.97 8.33
CA ASP A 96 -5.31 6.40 7.28
C ASP A 96 -4.34 7.44 6.73
N ALA A 97 -4.81 8.67 6.46
CA ALA A 97 -3.96 9.79 6.03
C ALA A 97 -2.88 10.12 7.07
N TRP A 98 -3.25 10.15 8.37
CA TRP A 98 -2.29 10.34 9.45
C TRP A 98 -1.25 9.21 9.49
N GLY A 99 -1.65 7.97 9.23
CA GLY A 99 -0.75 6.82 9.12
C GLY A 99 0.26 6.97 7.97
N VAL A 100 -0.17 7.48 6.82
CA VAL A 100 0.72 7.78 5.67
C VAL A 100 1.74 8.85 6.07
N ILE A 101 1.26 9.99 6.60
CA ILE A 101 2.13 11.11 7.02
C ILE A 101 3.13 10.65 8.07
N GLY A 102 2.67 9.96 9.12
CA GLY A 102 3.53 9.46 10.18
C GLY A 102 4.61 8.49 9.68
N SER A 103 4.31 7.69 8.65
CA SER A 103 5.30 6.77 8.06
C SER A 103 6.36 7.52 7.25
N ALA A 104 5.96 8.55 6.50
CA ALA A 104 6.91 9.41 5.78
C ALA A 104 7.85 10.16 6.74
N LEU A 105 7.31 10.69 7.85
CA LEU A 105 8.12 11.30 8.91
C LEU A 105 9.08 10.28 9.54
N GLY A 106 8.63 9.03 9.74
CA GLY A 106 9.48 7.95 10.25
C GLY A 106 10.68 7.64 9.35
N VAL A 107 10.50 7.68 8.02
CA VAL A 107 11.60 7.54 7.05
C VAL A 107 12.56 8.72 7.16
N GLN A 108 12.05 9.96 7.16
CA GLN A 108 12.90 11.15 7.26
C GLN A 108 13.76 11.16 8.53
N ASN A 109 13.17 10.83 9.67
CA ASN A 109 13.89 10.75 10.94
C ASN A 109 15.01 9.70 10.91
N LEU A 110 14.79 8.57 10.23
CA LEU A 110 15.81 7.54 10.12
C LEU A 110 16.96 7.96 9.19
N VAL A 111 16.65 8.62 8.07
CA VAL A 111 17.67 9.19 7.16
C VAL A 111 18.56 10.17 7.90
N GLN A 112 17.96 11.09 8.66
CA GLN A 112 18.70 12.06 9.46
C GLN A 112 19.59 11.39 10.52
N GLU A 113 19.10 10.35 11.20
CA GLU A 113 19.92 9.64 12.19
C GLU A 113 21.06 8.86 11.53
N MET A 114 20.85 8.27 10.34
CA MET A 114 21.90 7.61 9.56
C MET A 114 23.01 8.58 9.15
N GLU A 115 22.64 9.74 8.59
CA GLU A 115 23.59 10.80 8.25
C GLU A 115 24.39 11.25 9.47
N ARG A 116 23.71 11.44 10.62
CA ARG A 116 24.34 11.86 11.87
C ARG A 116 25.35 10.84 12.39
N LEU A 117 24.99 9.56 12.40
CA LEU A 117 25.84 8.48 12.90
C LEU A 117 27.04 8.23 11.99
N GLN A 118 26.85 8.32 10.66
CA GLN A 118 27.95 8.25 9.69
C GLN A 118 28.92 9.42 9.81
N ALA A 119 28.43 10.65 9.96
CA ALA A 119 29.27 11.84 10.15
C ALA A 119 30.16 11.75 11.41
N LYS A 120 29.71 11.04 12.44
CA LYS A 120 30.47 10.79 13.68
C LYS A 120 31.40 9.57 13.57
N GLY A 121 31.35 8.84 12.46
CA GLY A 121 32.02 7.56 12.27
C GLY A 121 31.64 6.55 13.35
N GLU A 122 30.43 6.63 13.92
CA GLU A 122 29.98 5.89 15.11
C GLU A 122 29.45 4.48 14.80
N LEU A 123 29.52 4.03 13.54
CA LEU A 123 28.96 2.76 13.10
C LEU A 123 30.04 1.80 12.60
N ASP A 124 29.96 0.54 13.04
CA ASP A 124 30.63 -0.57 12.38
C ASP A 124 29.81 -1.06 11.16
N GLU A 125 30.41 -1.92 10.33
CA GLU A 125 29.75 -2.41 9.10
C GLU A 125 28.43 -3.15 9.36
N ASP A 126 28.34 -3.88 10.48
CA ASP A 126 27.14 -4.62 10.86
C ASP A 126 26.01 -3.67 11.32
N GLU A 127 26.35 -2.61 12.05
CA GLU A 127 25.41 -1.55 12.43
C GLU A 127 24.91 -0.76 11.21
N ILE A 128 25.77 -0.49 10.22
CA ILE A 128 25.37 0.14 8.95
C ILE A 128 24.36 -0.76 8.23
N ARG A 129 24.67 -2.05 8.07
CA ARG A 129 23.78 -3.01 7.40
C ARG A 129 22.43 -3.11 8.10
N ALA A 130 22.41 -3.17 9.44
CA ALA A 130 21.18 -3.23 10.21
C ALA A 130 20.32 -1.96 10.05
N LEU A 131 20.96 -0.80 9.95
CA LEU A 131 20.31 0.49 9.72
C LEU A 131 19.71 0.58 8.31
N GLU A 132 20.43 0.10 7.29
CA GLU A 132 19.95 0.00 5.90
C GLU A 132 18.73 -0.93 5.77
N GLN A 133 18.71 -2.05 6.50
CA GLN A 133 17.55 -2.94 6.55
C GLN A 133 16.33 -2.28 7.19
N ASP A 134 16.50 -1.56 8.31
CA ASP A 134 15.40 -0.80 8.95
C ASP A 134 14.89 0.33 8.03
N MET A 135 15.80 0.99 7.31
CA MET A 135 15.47 1.99 6.31
C MET A 135 14.59 1.42 5.21
N THR A 136 15.02 0.29 4.65
CA THR A 136 14.28 -0.43 3.60
C THR A 136 12.88 -0.79 4.08
N GLY A 137 12.76 -1.36 5.28
CA GLY A 137 11.46 -1.71 5.87
C GLY A 137 10.54 -0.49 6.05
N LYS A 138 11.05 0.64 6.55
CA LYS A 138 10.27 1.88 6.72
C LYS A 138 9.86 2.53 5.40
N ILE A 139 10.74 2.50 4.39
CA ILE A 139 10.43 2.99 3.05
C ILE A 139 9.33 2.14 2.41
N LEU A 140 9.43 0.80 2.53
CA LEU A 140 8.40 -0.13 2.06
C LEU A 140 7.07 0.14 2.77
N LEU A 141 7.10 0.32 4.10
CA LEU A 141 5.90 0.62 4.89
C LEU A 141 5.25 1.95 4.49
N ALA A 142 6.04 3.00 4.29
CA ALA A 142 5.54 4.31 3.86
C ALA A 142 4.92 4.22 2.46
N SER A 143 5.62 3.57 1.52
CA SER A 143 5.14 3.31 0.16
C SER A 143 3.82 2.53 0.18
N TRP A 144 3.78 1.42 0.91
CA TRP A 144 2.60 0.58 1.04
C TRP A 144 1.40 1.34 1.61
N ARG A 145 1.59 2.10 2.68
CA ARG A 145 0.51 2.92 3.26
C ARG A 145 0.01 3.97 2.27
N GLY A 146 0.91 4.59 1.51
CA GLY A 146 0.56 5.52 0.43
C GLY A 146 -0.31 4.86 -0.63
N THR A 147 0.14 3.72 -1.17
CA THR A 147 -0.59 2.94 -2.17
C THR A 147 -1.96 2.49 -1.65
N ARG A 148 -2.01 1.91 -0.45
CA ARG A 148 -3.27 1.45 0.16
C ARG A 148 -4.24 2.61 0.39
N PHE A 149 -3.75 3.78 0.80
CA PHE A 149 -4.57 4.98 0.94
C PHE A 149 -5.16 5.42 -0.40
N GLU A 150 -4.35 5.48 -1.46
CA GLU A 150 -4.83 5.83 -2.80
C GLU A 150 -5.89 4.85 -3.32
N VAL A 151 -5.62 3.54 -3.22
CA VAL A 151 -6.59 2.48 -3.57
C VAL A 151 -7.90 2.68 -2.81
N THR A 152 -7.81 2.95 -1.51
CA THR A 152 -8.98 3.19 -0.66
C THR A 152 -9.78 4.41 -1.11
N GLN A 153 -9.14 5.53 -1.44
CA GLN A 153 -9.82 6.73 -1.91
C GLN A 153 -10.52 6.50 -3.25
N VAL A 154 -9.82 5.92 -4.23
CA VAL A 154 -10.37 5.58 -5.55
C VAL A 154 -11.58 4.68 -5.39
N LEU A 155 -11.45 3.62 -4.57
CA LEU A 155 -12.51 2.64 -4.40
C LEU A 155 -13.76 3.25 -3.76
N ARG A 156 -13.59 4.16 -2.80
CA ARG A 156 -14.71 4.87 -2.16
C ARG A 156 -15.48 5.72 -3.17
N GLU A 157 -14.76 6.44 -4.04
CA GLU A 157 -15.34 7.28 -5.08
C GLU A 157 -16.07 6.45 -6.14
N VAL A 158 -15.44 5.37 -6.61
CA VAL A 158 -16.04 4.40 -7.54
C VAL A 158 -17.34 3.82 -6.97
N VAL A 159 -17.34 3.37 -5.71
CA VAL A 159 -18.54 2.82 -5.07
C VAL A 159 -19.61 3.89 -4.87
N ASP A 160 -19.23 5.14 -4.56
CA ASP A 160 -20.18 6.24 -4.48
C ASP A 160 -20.87 6.49 -5.84
N HIS A 161 -20.15 6.43 -6.96
CA HIS A 161 -20.74 6.53 -8.30
C HIS A 161 -21.69 5.36 -8.58
N VAL A 162 -21.30 4.13 -8.24
CA VAL A 162 -22.14 2.93 -8.45
C VAL A 162 -23.45 2.98 -7.65
N LEU A 163 -23.43 3.50 -6.42
CA LEU A 163 -24.58 3.50 -5.50
C LEU A 163 -25.42 4.79 -5.53
N LYS A 164 -24.96 5.85 -6.20
CA LYS A 164 -25.67 7.13 -6.34
C LYS A 164 -25.98 7.49 -7.80
N ASP A 165 -25.88 6.52 -8.67
CA ASP A 165 -26.24 6.62 -10.09
C ASP A 165 -27.74 6.97 -10.22
N LYS A 166 -28.00 8.14 -10.82
CA LYS A 166 -29.36 8.70 -10.96
C LYS A 166 -30.08 8.18 -12.20
N GLU A 167 -29.36 7.52 -13.11
CA GLU A 167 -29.90 7.02 -14.38
C GLU A 167 -30.59 5.66 -14.22
N VAL A 168 -30.47 5.03 -13.05
CA VAL A 168 -31.05 3.71 -12.77
C VAL A 168 -32.06 3.76 -11.62
N SER A 169 -32.95 2.76 -11.60
CA SER A 169 -33.96 2.66 -10.55
C SER A 169 -33.36 2.36 -9.18
N GLU A 170 -34.06 2.75 -8.12
CA GLU A 170 -33.65 2.46 -6.74
C GLU A 170 -33.48 0.95 -6.47
N HIS A 171 -34.28 0.11 -7.14
CA HIS A 171 -34.16 -1.34 -7.08
C HIS A 171 -32.80 -1.83 -7.60
N ILE A 172 -32.31 -1.26 -8.72
CA ILE A 172 -30.98 -1.58 -9.26
C ILE A 172 -29.89 -1.17 -8.26
N LEU A 173 -29.99 0.01 -7.66
CA LEU A 173 -29.03 0.49 -6.65
C LEU A 173 -29.03 -0.41 -5.40
N LEU A 174 -30.20 -0.88 -4.97
CA LEU A 174 -30.33 -1.84 -3.88
C LEU A 174 -29.60 -3.15 -4.19
N ASN A 175 -29.78 -3.70 -5.39
CA ASN A 175 -29.11 -4.94 -5.78
C ASN A 175 -27.59 -4.75 -5.95
N ARG A 176 -27.14 -3.60 -6.47
CA ARG A 176 -25.71 -3.24 -6.49
C ARG A 176 -25.13 -3.25 -5.07
N ALA A 177 -25.84 -2.66 -4.10
CA ALA A 177 -25.40 -2.68 -2.70
C ALA A 177 -25.34 -4.10 -2.10
N LYS A 178 -26.29 -4.98 -2.44
CA LYS A 178 -26.25 -6.39 -2.03
C LYS A 178 -25.05 -7.11 -2.63
N GLY A 179 -24.79 -6.91 -3.92
CA GLY A 179 -23.63 -7.50 -4.59
C GLY A 179 -22.29 -7.05 -3.99
N LEU A 180 -22.15 -5.76 -3.68
CA LEU A 180 -20.98 -5.26 -2.95
C LEU A 180 -20.83 -5.90 -1.58
N LEU A 181 -21.93 -6.13 -0.85
CA LEU A 181 -21.89 -6.80 0.45
C LEU A 181 -21.40 -8.25 0.32
N VAL A 182 -21.87 -8.98 -0.70
CA VAL A 182 -21.43 -10.35 -1.00
C VAL A 182 -19.95 -10.41 -1.33
N ILE A 183 -19.48 -9.61 -2.29
CA ILE A 183 -18.05 -9.55 -2.65
C ILE A 183 -17.22 -9.17 -1.42
N GLY A 184 -17.66 -8.16 -0.68
CA GLY A 184 -16.91 -7.66 0.45
C GLY A 184 -16.79 -8.67 1.59
N ALA A 185 -17.85 -9.45 1.84
CA ALA A 185 -17.83 -10.54 2.80
C ALA A 185 -16.88 -11.67 2.38
N ILE A 186 -16.85 -12.03 1.09
CA ILE A 186 -15.92 -13.04 0.56
C ILE A 186 -14.48 -12.56 0.74
N PHE A 187 -14.17 -11.35 0.25
CA PHE A 187 -12.80 -10.82 0.30
C PHE A 187 -12.29 -10.63 1.73
N LYS A 188 -13.17 -10.35 2.70
CA LYS A 188 -12.81 -10.27 4.12
C LYS A 188 -12.52 -11.60 4.78
N GLN A 189 -13.02 -12.70 4.23
CA GLN A 189 -12.84 -14.05 4.80
C GLN A 189 -11.57 -14.74 4.29
N VAL A 190 -10.98 -14.25 3.19
CA VAL A 190 -9.76 -14.82 2.60
C VAL A 190 -8.66 -14.89 3.64
N GLN A 191 -8.05 -16.08 3.76
CA GLN A 191 -6.95 -16.33 4.67
C GLN A 191 -5.63 -16.56 3.92
N PRO A 192 -4.51 -16.17 4.54
CA PRO A 192 -3.18 -16.51 4.04
C PRO A 192 -3.01 -18.03 3.90
N ASP A 193 -2.39 -18.49 2.80
CA ASP A 193 -1.85 -19.85 2.69
C ASP A 193 -0.53 -19.97 3.47
N GLU A 194 -0.32 -21.06 4.20
CA GLU A 194 0.84 -21.28 5.08
C GLU A 194 2.09 -21.73 4.32
N SER A 195 1.95 -22.38 3.15
CA SER A 195 3.10 -22.89 2.38
C SER A 195 3.84 -21.82 1.57
N ASP A 196 3.38 -20.56 1.61
CA ASP A 196 3.82 -19.49 0.71
C ASP A 196 4.66 -18.42 1.44
N GLU A 197 5.50 -18.86 2.39
CA GLU A 197 6.29 -17.93 3.22
C GLU A 197 7.21 -17.06 2.37
N GLU A 198 7.91 -17.59 1.37
CA GLU A 198 8.84 -16.80 0.55
C GLU A 198 8.15 -15.63 -0.16
N ARG A 199 6.93 -15.82 -0.68
CA ARG A 199 6.19 -14.74 -1.36
C ARG A 199 5.74 -13.60 -0.44
N ARG A 200 5.80 -13.79 0.88
CA ARG A 200 5.38 -12.79 1.87
C ARG A 200 6.52 -12.04 2.55
N GLU A 201 7.71 -12.07 1.98
CA GLU A 201 8.87 -11.37 2.56
C GLU A 201 8.63 -9.86 2.67
N LEU A 202 8.07 -9.23 1.64
CA LEU A 202 7.76 -7.80 1.64
C LEU A 202 6.74 -7.44 2.74
N GLU A 203 5.69 -8.25 2.89
CA GLU A 203 4.67 -8.09 3.91
C GLU A 203 5.25 -8.27 5.32
N ARG A 204 6.17 -9.23 5.51
CA ARG A 204 6.88 -9.39 6.78
C ARG A 204 7.73 -8.16 7.09
N MET A 205 8.53 -7.66 6.15
CA MET A 205 9.34 -6.45 6.35
C MET A 205 8.46 -5.24 6.70
N VAL A 206 7.33 -5.07 6.01
CA VAL A 206 6.36 -4.00 6.27
C VAL A 206 5.72 -4.16 7.65
N ALA A 207 5.33 -5.39 8.04
CA ALA A 207 4.76 -5.67 9.35
C ALA A 207 5.76 -5.42 10.49
N GLU A 208 7.00 -5.86 10.33
CA GLU A 208 8.08 -5.61 11.28
C GLU A 208 8.37 -4.12 11.45
N ALA A 209 8.47 -3.37 10.34
CA ALA A 209 8.62 -1.93 10.37
C ALA A 209 7.42 -1.23 11.04
N ALA A 210 6.21 -1.76 10.89
CA ALA A 210 5.01 -1.22 11.51
C ALA A 210 4.95 -1.44 13.04
N VAL A 211 5.59 -2.49 13.56
CA VAL A 211 5.70 -2.76 15.01
C VAL A 211 6.64 -1.76 15.70
N GLY A 212 7.62 -1.21 14.97
CA GLY A 212 8.39 -0.05 15.44
C GLY A 212 9.28 -0.30 16.65
N LYS A 213 9.90 -1.48 16.77
CA LYS A 213 10.83 -1.76 17.88
C LYS A 213 11.98 -0.74 17.88
N PRO A 214 12.20 0.03 18.96
CA PRO A 214 13.27 1.01 19.02
C PRO A 214 14.62 0.31 19.05
N LYS A 215 15.40 0.43 17.97
CA LYS A 215 16.80 -0.01 17.91
C LYS A 215 17.70 1.18 18.18
N GLN A 216 18.55 1.09 19.21
CA GLN A 216 19.54 2.12 19.53
C GLN A 216 20.86 1.80 18.80
N TYR A 217 21.05 2.39 17.62
CA TYR A 217 22.28 2.27 16.84
C TYR A 217 23.39 3.14 17.43
N GLY A 218 24.66 2.72 17.31
CA GLY A 218 25.84 3.50 17.69
C GLY A 218 26.18 3.53 19.20
N ARG A 219 25.32 3.02 20.10
CA ARG A 219 25.66 2.92 21.54
C ARG A 219 26.71 1.87 21.84
N ALA A 220 26.68 0.74 21.14
CA ALA A 220 27.64 -0.34 21.32
C ALA A 220 29.04 0.09 20.85
N SER A 221 29.10 0.75 19.69
CA SER A 221 30.35 1.26 19.09
C SER A 221 30.90 2.48 19.84
N ALA A 222 30.04 3.39 20.33
CA ALA A 222 30.45 4.47 21.23
C ALA A 222 31.00 3.94 22.58
N ASN A 223 30.40 2.88 23.15
CA ASN A 223 30.92 2.26 24.37
C ASN A 223 32.24 1.51 24.14
N ARG A 224 32.42 0.85 22.99
CA ARG A 224 33.71 0.24 22.61
C ARG A 224 34.81 1.29 22.47
N ARG A 225 34.52 2.45 21.85
CA ARG A 225 35.46 3.57 21.76
C ARG A 225 35.79 4.21 23.11
N LYS A 226 34.84 4.29 24.04
CA LYS A 226 35.10 4.80 25.40
C LYS A 226 35.90 3.82 26.26
N GLY A 227 35.82 2.52 25.99
CA GLY A 227 36.64 1.49 26.66
C GLY A 227 38.04 1.33 26.05
N ALA A 228 38.18 1.58 24.75
CA ALA A 228 39.45 1.56 24.04
C ALA A 228 40.08 2.97 24.02
N GLY A 229 40.71 3.37 25.13
CA GLY A 229 41.64 4.50 25.14
C GLY A 229 42.89 4.15 24.31
N GLY A 230 42.81 4.32 22.99
CA GLY A 230 43.92 4.04 22.08
C GLY A 230 43.65 4.58 20.69
N VAL A 231 44.41 5.60 20.31
CA VAL A 231 44.40 6.25 19.00
C VAL A 231 44.76 5.24 17.91
N HIS A 232 43.87 5.02 16.95
CA HIS A 232 44.24 4.55 15.62
C HIS A 232 43.38 5.28 14.58
N GLU A 233 44.00 6.27 13.92
CA GLU A 233 43.50 6.82 12.66
C GLU A 233 43.75 5.79 11.56
N HIS A 234 42.69 5.42 10.84
CA HIS A 234 42.78 4.85 9.50
C HIS A 234 42.03 5.78 8.53
N PRO A 235 42.69 6.31 7.48
CA PRO A 235 42.01 7.10 6.48
C PRO A 235 41.41 6.15 5.44
N ILE A 236 40.08 6.11 5.33
CA ILE A 236 39.41 5.61 4.13
C ILE A 236 38.45 6.70 3.66
N ALA A 237 39.04 7.69 3.00
CA ALA A 237 38.32 8.55 2.08
C ALA A 237 38.85 8.22 0.70
N THR A 238 38.09 7.42 -0.06
CA THR A 238 37.93 7.47 -1.54
C THR A 238 37.39 6.13 -2.06
N ALA A 239 36.06 6.01 -2.19
CA ALA A 239 35.43 5.04 -3.09
C ALA A 239 33.95 5.37 -3.38
N VAL A 240 33.58 6.66 -3.52
CA VAL A 240 32.23 7.02 -4.03
C VAL A 240 32.27 8.15 -5.08
N GLN A 241 33.41 8.79 -5.33
CA GLN A 241 33.52 9.88 -6.32
C GLN A 241 33.89 9.45 -7.75
N GLU A 242 34.17 8.17 -8.01
CA GLU A 242 34.68 7.73 -9.33
C GLU A 242 33.59 7.26 -10.31
N LYS A 243 32.30 7.27 -9.94
CA LYS A 243 31.19 6.95 -10.87
C LYS A 243 30.45 8.15 -11.45
N ALA A 244 30.81 9.39 -11.08
CA ALA A 244 30.14 10.60 -11.55
C ALA A 244 30.96 11.44 -12.57
N ALA A 245 32.20 11.07 -12.90
CA ALA A 245 33.07 11.83 -13.80
C ALA A 245 33.56 11.04 -15.04
N GLY A 246 32.96 9.87 -15.31
CA GLY A 246 33.39 8.95 -16.38
C GLY A 246 32.64 9.09 -17.72
N THR A 247 31.89 10.17 -17.93
CA THR A 247 31.20 10.44 -19.20
C THR A 247 31.36 11.91 -19.56
N ASP A 248 32.56 12.32 -19.95
CA ASP A 248 32.82 13.46 -20.86
C ASP A 248 34.33 13.66 -21.00
N SER A 249 34.95 12.94 -21.94
CA SER A 249 36.17 13.34 -22.69
C SER A 249 36.83 12.14 -23.37
N ALA A 250 36.22 11.64 -24.44
CA ALA A 250 36.93 10.82 -25.41
C ALA A 250 36.47 11.19 -26.81
N THR A 251 37.11 12.21 -27.39
CA THR A 251 37.47 12.32 -28.82
C THR A 251 38.16 13.65 -29.05
N GLY A 252 39.48 13.66 -28.92
CA GLY A 252 40.30 14.82 -29.21
C GLY A 252 41.73 14.43 -29.56
N GLY A 253 41.98 14.25 -30.85
CA GLY A 253 43.24 14.65 -31.48
C GLY A 253 44.38 13.63 -31.51
N ALA A 254 44.50 12.91 -32.62
CA ALA A 254 45.79 12.43 -33.13
C ALA A 254 46.31 13.41 -34.20
N ASN A 255 47.63 13.62 -34.18
CA ASN A 255 48.35 14.76 -34.71
C ASN A 255 48.87 14.56 -36.16
N ALA A 256 48.85 15.67 -36.92
CA ALA A 256 49.70 16.13 -38.04
C ALA A 256 50.42 15.15 -39.01
N SER A 257 50.23 15.40 -40.33
CA SER A 257 51.31 15.64 -41.32
C SER A 257 50.70 16.31 -42.59
N LYS A 258 51.16 17.51 -43.00
CA LYS A 258 51.98 17.83 -44.20
C LYS A 258 51.36 17.36 -45.53
N THR A 259 51.31 18.07 -46.67
CA THR A 259 51.66 19.40 -47.21
C THR A 259 51.30 19.32 -48.71
N ALA A 260 50.92 20.45 -49.31
CA ALA A 260 51.14 20.85 -50.71
C ALA A 260 50.41 20.14 -51.88
N ASP A 261 49.99 21.02 -52.81
CA ASP A 261 49.34 20.91 -54.12
C ASP A 261 47.87 20.48 -54.21
#